data_AF-A0A8S3GI75-F1
#
_entry.id   AF-A0A8S3GI75-F1
#
_cell.length_a   1.000
_cell.length_b   1.000
_cell.length_c   1.000
_cell.angle_alpha   90.00
_cell.angle_beta   90.00
_cell.angle_gamma   90.00
#
_symmetry.space_group_name_H-M   'P 1'
#
loop_
_entity.id
_entity.type
_entity.pdbx_description
1 polymer ?
#
loop_
_entity_poly.entity_id
_entity_poly.type
_entity_poly.pdbx_seq_one_letter_code
_entity_poly.pdbx_strand_id
1 'polypeptide(L)'
;VFMHRIYNEDILPCLTFPNADLSSKVLAAIETNDVVMEVCHSKGNMKTCSLMGELCQCDYRIRLGENSQWWLLSRLARNRIAAVCDFFTFIRHVQCGLVKIDAQSRYNKVIELRKQMAFARLGL
;
A
#
# COMPACT_ATOMS: atom_id res chain seq x y z
N VAL A 1 -21.65 -0.68 -2.38
CA VAL A 1 -21.39 -2.03 -2.97
C VAL A 1 -19.98 -2.16 -3.52
N PHE A 2 -19.56 -1.35 -4.51
CA PHE A 2 -18.24 -1.47 -5.16
C PHE A 2 -17.04 -1.40 -4.19
N MET A 3 -16.86 -0.26 -3.49
CA MET A 3 -15.71 -0.10 -2.57
C MET A 3 -15.73 -1.13 -1.46
N HIS A 4 -16.89 -1.37 -0.84
CA HIS A 4 -17.04 -2.37 0.23
C HIS A 4 -16.51 -3.76 -0.18
N ARG A 5 -16.79 -4.19 -1.42
CA ARG A 5 -16.30 -5.46 -1.94
C ARG A 5 -14.77 -5.47 -2.09
N ILE A 6 -14.19 -4.41 -2.66
CA ILE A 6 -12.73 -4.29 -2.84
C ILE A 6 -12.02 -4.22 -1.50
N TYR A 7 -12.62 -3.56 -0.50
CA TYR A 7 -12.08 -3.53 0.86
C TYR A 7 -11.93 -4.94 1.43
N ASN A 8 -13.01 -5.72 1.40
CA ASN A 8 -13.02 -7.05 2.01
C ASN A 8 -12.19 -8.08 1.23
N GLU A 9 -12.23 -8.04 -0.11
CA GLU A 9 -11.58 -9.05 -0.96
C GLU A 9 -10.09 -8.76 -1.22
N ASP A 10 -9.71 -7.47 -1.29
CA ASP A 10 -8.38 -7.04 -1.75
C ASP A 10 -7.63 -6.21 -0.70
N ILE A 11 -8.16 -5.06 -0.28
CA ILE A 11 -7.41 -4.07 0.54
C ILE A 11 -7.07 -4.63 1.92
N LEU A 12 -8.07 -5.08 2.68
CA LEU A 12 -7.85 -5.58 4.04
C LEU A 12 -6.90 -6.78 4.02
N PRO A 13 -7.10 -7.83 3.19
CA PRO A 13 -6.14 -8.92 3.08
C PRO A 13 -4.74 -8.48 2.62
N CYS A 14 -4.64 -7.47 1.75
CA CYS A 14 -3.35 -6.95 1.30
C CYS A 14 -2.64 -6.15 2.41
N LEU A 15 -3.34 -5.59 3.39
CA LEU A 15 -2.75 -4.86 4.52
C LEU A 15 -2.73 -5.65 5.83
N THR A 16 -3.18 -6.90 5.88
CA THR A 16 -3.03 -7.75 7.07
C THR A 16 -1.57 -8.08 7.31
N PHE A 17 -0.98 -7.49 8.35
CA PHE A 17 0.39 -7.73 8.80
C PHE A 17 0.42 -8.22 10.25
N PRO A 18 1.48 -8.92 10.68
CA PRO A 18 1.68 -9.31 12.09
C PRO A 18 1.54 -8.14 13.08
N ASN A 19 2.09 -6.97 12.74
CA ASN A 19 1.86 -5.75 13.51
C ASN A 19 0.52 -5.09 13.15
N ALA A 20 -0.55 -5.52 13.81
CA ALA A 20 -1.92 -5.06 13.53
C ALA A 20 -2.15 -3.57 13.85
N ASP A 21 -1.49 -3.03 14.88
CA ASP A 21 -1.59 -1.59 15.22
C ASP A 21 -1.00 -0.72 14.11
N LEU A 22 0.22 -1.03 13.68
CA LEU A 22 0.85 -0.29 12.59
C LEU A 22 0.12 -0.52 11.26
N SER A 23 -0.37 -1.74 10.99
CA SER A 23 -1.21 -2.04 9.82
C SER A 23 -2.46 -1.14 9.76
N SER A 24 -3.16 -0.97 10.89
CA SER A 24 -4.36 -0.12 10.96
C SER A 24 -4.03 1.35 10.72
N LYS A 25 -2.90 1.83 11.26
CA LYS A 25 -2.40 3.20 11.01
C LYS A 25 -2.01 3.40 9.55
N VAL A 26 -1.40 2.40 8.90
CA VAL A 26 -1.08 2.43 7.47
C VAL A 26 -2.35 2.57 6.65
N LEU A 27 -3.37 1.76 6.91
CA LEU A 27 -4.64 1.86 6.18
C LEU A 27 -5.27 3.26 6.32
N ALA A 28 -5.38 3.77 7.55
CA ALA A 28 -5.93 5.10 7.80
C ALA A 28 -5.16 6.19 7.05
N ALA A 29 -3.82 6.15 7.07
CA ALA A 29 -2.99 7.10 6.33
C ALA A 29 -3.12 6.96 4.81
N ILE A 30 -3.32 5.74 4.28
CA ILE A 30 -3.60 5.55 2.85
C ILE A 30 -4.90 6.24 2.49
N GLU A 31 -5.95 6.09 3.30
CA GLU A 31 -7.27 6.68 3.09
C GLU A 31 -7.24 8.21 3.11
N THR A 32 -6.42 8.81 3.98
CA THR A 32 -6.22 10.27 4.06
C THR A 32 -5.16 10.82 3.09
N ASN A 33 -4.45 9.95 2.37
CA ASN A 33 -3.37 10.31 1.44
C ASN A 33 -2.11 10.90 2.12
N ASP A 34 -1.80 10.41 3.32
CA ASP A 34 -0.70 10.89 4.18
C ASP A 34 0.48 9.91 4.29
N VAL A 35 0.55 8.93 3.38
CA VAL A 35 1.65 7.95 3.35
C VAL A 35 2.81 8.46 2.54
N VAL A 36 4.01 8.42 3.13
CA VAL A 36 5.27 8.64 2.41
C VAL A 36 6.13 7.38 2.54
N MET A 37 6.57 6.84 1.40
CA MET A 37 7.51 5.71 1.34
C MET A 37 8.76 6.10 0.57
N GLU A 38 9.93 5.76 1.10
CA GLU A 38 11.23 6.11 0.51
C GLU A 38 12.22 4.95 0.62
N VAL A 39 13.27 4.99 -0.20
CA VAL A 39 14.39 4.05 -0.14
C VAL A 39 15.34 4.46 1.01
N CYS A 40 15.79 3.48 1.79
CA CYS A 40 16.83 3.66 2.78
C CYS A 40 18.21 3.71 2.11
N HIS A 41 18.97 4.77 2.33
CA HIS A 41 20.33 4.89 1.78
C HIS A 41 21.39 4.11 2.59
N SER A 42 21.04 3.57 3.76
CA SER A 42 21.95 2.76 4.59
C SER A 42 22.00 1.32 4.07
N LYS A 43 22.88 1.04 3.09
CA LYS A 43 23.09 -0.32 2.58
C LYS A 43 23.77 -1.22 3.62
N GLY A 44 23.36 -2.49 3.70
CA GLY A 44 24.22 -3.56 4.23
C GLY A 44 23.88 -4.16 5.61
N ASN A 45 22.92 -3.63 6.36
CA ASN A 45 22.56 -4.21 7.67
C ASN A 45 21.19 -4.89 7.62
N MET A 46 21.15 -6.14 8.08
CA MET A 46 19.91 -6.87 8.31
C MET A 46 19.15 -6.19 9.45
N LYS A 47 17.90 -5.78 9.21
CA LYS A 47 17.04 -5.08 10.17
C LYS A 47 15.70 -5.79 10.25
N THR A 48 14.92 -5.50 11.29
CA THR A 48 13.59 -6.08 11.42
C THR A 48 12.57 -5.20 10.71
N CYS A 49 11.74 -5.80 9.84
CA CYS A 49 10.60 -5.10 9.24
C CYS A 49 9.58 -4.73 10.32
N SER A 50 9.19 -3.45 10.42
CA SER A 50 8.25 -2.97 11.44
C SER A 50 6.83 -3.54 11.29
N LEU A 51 6.45 -3.99 10.10
CA LEU A 51 5.14 -4.60 9.82
C LEU A 51 5.16 -6.13 9.93
N MET A 52 6.19 -6.78 9.37
CA MET A 52 6.28 -8.25 9.31
C MET A 52 6.92 -8.86 10.58
N GLY A 53 7.75 -8.11 11.31
CA GLY A 53 8.49 -8.64 12.47
C GLY A 53 9.69 -9.54 12.11
N GLU A 54 9.96 -9.73 10.82
CA GLU A 54 11.03 -10.60 10.32
C GLU A 54 12.31 -9.82 10.00
N LEU A 55 13.46 -10.48 10.17
CA LEU A 55 14.76 -9.97 9.76
C LEU A 55 14.84 -9.93 8.23
N CYS A 56 15.05 -8.74 7.66
CA CYS A 56 15.19 -8.47 6.24
C CYS A 56 16.36 -7.57 5.89
N GLN A 57 16.74 -7.59 4.61
CA GLN A 57 17.30 -6.40 3.97
C GLN A 57 16.15 -5.41 3.78
N CYS A 58 16.04 -4.46 4.70
CA CYS A 58 14.95 -3.51 4.71
C CYS A 58 15.42 -2.21 4.03
N ASP A 59 15.28 -2.18 2.71
CA ASP A 59 15.71 -1.08 1.85
C ASP A 59 14.71 0.07 1.78
N TYR A 60 13.62 0.02 2.56
CA TYR A 60 12.54 0.98 2.50
C TYR A 60 12.16 1.47 3.88
N ARG A 61 11.63 2.69 3.94
CA ARG A 61 11.02 3.28 5.14
C ARG A 61 9.70 3.92 4.79
N ILE A 62 8.80 3.97 5.78
CA ILE A 62 7.48 4.59 5.68
C ILE A 62 7.28 5.60 6.80
N ARG A 63 6.57 6.68 6.48
CA ARG A 63 6.08 7.71 7.41
C ARG A 63 4.58 7.90 7.17
N LEU A 64 3.82 8.12 8.24
CA LEU A 64 2.36 8.18 8.26
C LEU A 64 1.95 9.53 8.84
N GLY A 65 1.78 10.53 7.97
CA GLY A 65 1.54 11.92 8.35
C GLY A 65 2.81 12.78 8.45
N GLU A 66 2.59 14.08 8.53
CA GLU A 66 3.68 15.05 8.73
C GLU A 66 4.22 14.95 10.16
N ASN A 67 5.55 14.92 10.29
CA ASN A 67 6.26 14.80 11.57
C ASN A 67 6.10 13.48 12.34
N SER A 68 5.59 12.41 11.71
CA SER A 68 5.62 11.07 12.33
C SER A 68 7.02 10.45 12.27
N GLN A 69 7.26 9.48 13.15
CA GLN A 69 8.46 8.64 13.09
C GLN A 69 8.51 7.81 11.80
N TRP A 70 9.71 7.38 11.42
CA TRP A 70 9.94 6.46 10.31
C TRP A 70 9.94 5.01 10.77
N TRP A 71 9.27 4.14 10.02
CA TRP A 71 9.28 2.69 10.22
C TRP A 71 9.97 1.99 9.06
N LEU A 72 10.69 0.91 9.34
CA LEU A 72 11.42 0.16 8.30
C LEU A 72 10.51 -0.88 7.67
N LEU A 73 10.62 -1.02 6.35
CA LEU A 73 9.82 -1.96 5.57
C LEU A 73 10.70 -2.95 4.82
N SER A 74 10.28 -4.21 4.80
CA SER A 74 10.74 -5.17 3.82
C SER A 74 10.19 -4.82 2.44
N ARG A 75 10.82 -5.33 1.38
CA ARG A 75 10.31 -5.20 0.00
C ARG A 75 8.88 -5.76 -0.13
N LEU A 76 8.59 -6.88 0.53
CA LEU A 76 7.25 -7.49 0.52
C LEU A 76 6.19 -6.58 1.14
N ALA A 77 6.46 -6.01 2.33
CA ALA A 77 5.55 -5.09 2.97
C ALA A 77 5.34 -3.82 2.13
N ARG A 78 6.43 -3.26 1.58
CA ARG A 78 6.37 -2.09 0.69
C ARG A 78 5.51 -2.35 -0.55
N ASN A 79 5.69 -3.50 -1.21
CA ASN A 79 4.94 -3.85 -2.42
C ASN A 79 3.43 -3.93 -2.14
N ARG A 80 3.05 -4.56 -1.02
CA ARG A 80 1.64 -4.65 -0.59
C ARG A 80 1.02 -3.28 -0.36
N ILE A 81 1.72 -2.40 0.36
CA ILE A 81 1.26 -1.02 0.61
C ILE A 81 1.15 -0.22 -0.69
N ALA A 82 2.17 -0.31 -1.55
CA ALA A 82 2.20 0.41 -2.82
C ALA A 82 1.03 0.03 -3.74
N ALA A 83 0.72 -1.27 -3.86
CA ALA A 83 -0.40 -1.73 -4.67
C ALA A 83 -1.75 -1.16 -4.19
N VAL A 84 -1.93 -1.02 -2.88
CA VAL A 84 -3.13 -0.39 -2.31
C VAL A 84 -3.12 1.13 -2.56
N CYS A 85 -1.99 1.82 -2.35
CA CYS A 85 -1.84 3.24 -2.65
C CYS A 85 -2.17 3.57 -4.12
N ASP A 86 -1.70 2.75 -5.07
CA ASP A 86 -1.97 2.92 -6.49
C ASP A 86 -3.48 2.83 -6.78
N PHE A 87 -4.17 1.88 -6.14
CA PHE A 87 -5.62 1.76 -6.24
C PHE A 87 -6.35 3.01 -5.73
N PHE A 88 -6.04 3.46 -4.50
CA PHE A 88 -6.67 4.66 -3.94
C PHE A 88 -6.37 5.91 -4.75
N THR A 89 -5.13 6.07 -5.22
CA THR A 89 -4.71 7.19 -6.07
C THR A 89 -5.54 7.24 -7.35
N PHE A 90 -5.71 6.09 -8.01
CA PHE A 90 -6.54 6.00 -9.21
C PHE A 90 -8.01 6.36 -8.92
N ILE A 91 -8.61 5.82 -7.85
CA ILE A 91 -9.99 6.13 -7.48
C ILE A 91 -10.17 7.62 -7.20
N ARG A 92 -9.25 8.26 -6.46
CA ARG A 92 -9.28 9.71 -6.22
C ARG A 92 -9.22 10.50 -7.53
N HIS A 93 -8.31 10.14 -8.43
CA HIS A 93 -8.20 10.80 -9.73
C HIS A 93 -9.47 10.65 -10.57
N VAL A 94 -10.15 9.50 -10.51
CA VAL A 94 -11.46 9.31 -11.16
C VAL A 94 -12.53 10.20 -10.52
N GLN A 95 -12.58 10.27 -9.18
CA GLN A 95 -13.55 11.10 -8.45
C GLN A 95 -13.36 12.60 -8.70
N CYS A 96 -12.10 13.06 -8.79
CA CYS A 96 -11.77 14.45 -9.10
C CYS A 96 -11.93 14.81 -10.60
N GLY A 97 -12.32 13.86 -11.46
CA GLY A 97 -12.47 14.11 -12.91
C GLY A 97 -11.15 14.31 -13.66
N LEU A 98 -10.01 13.93 -13.06
CA LEU A 98 -8.69 14.03 -13.69
C LEU A 98 -8.46 12.96 -14.76
N VAL A 99 -9.20 11.85 -14.69
CA VAL A 99 -9.11 10.74 -15.63
C VAL A 99 -10.14 10.92 -16.77
N LYS A 100 -9.68 11.43 -17.91
CA LYS A 100 -10.51 11.69 -19.11
C LYS A 100 -10.46 10.52 -20.11
N ILE A 101 -10.78 9.31 -19.66
CA ILE A 101 -10.88 8.12 -20.52
C ILE A 101 -12.28 7.50 -20.43
N ASP A 102 -12.62 6.67 -21.41
CA ASP A 102 -13.92 6.02 -21.47
C ASP A 102 -14.18 5.10 -20.25
N ALA A 103 -15.44 4.71 -20.06
CA ALA A 103 -15.84 3.90 -18.91
C ALA A 103 -15.20 2.50 -18.91
N GLN A 104 -15.00 1.89 -20.09
CA GLN A 104 -14.39 0.57 -20.21
C GLN A 104 -12.91 0.62 -19.82
N SER A 105 -12.18 1.64 -20.27
CA SER A 105 -10.78 1.85 -19.93
C SER A 105 -10.60 2.08 -18.42
N ARG A 106 -11.49 2.85 -17.79
CA ARG A 106 -11.48 3.01 -16.31
C ARG A 106 -11.74 1.68 -15.60
N TYR A 107 -12.72 0.92 -16.05
CA TYR A 107 -13.04 -0.39 -15.48
C TYR A 107 -11.86 -1.37 -15.61
N ASN A 108 -11.27 -1.48 -16.79
CA ASN A 108 -10.10 -2.33 -17.03
C ASN A 108 -8.93 -1.94 -16.10
N LYS A 109 -8.72 -0.64 -15.87
CA LYS A 109 -7.69 -0.18 -14.94
C LYS A 109 -7.98 -0.58 -13.49
N VAL A 110 -9.24 -0.51 -13.05
CA VAL A 110 -9.65 -1.05 -11.74
C VAL A 110 -9.30 -2.54 -11.63
N ILE A 111 -9.63 -3.34 -12.64
CA ILE A 111 -9.34 -4.78 -12.64
C ILE A 111 -7.83 -5.06 -12.58
N GLU A 112 -7.03 -4.29 -13.31
CA GLU A 112 -5.56 -4.36 -13.27
C GLU A 112 -5.03 -4.07 -11.85
N LEU A 113 -5.51 -3.01 -11.20
CA LEU A 113 -5.08 -2.62 -9.85
C LEU A 113 -5.50 -3.65 -8.80
N ARG A 114 -6.70 -4.23 -8.91
CA ARG A 114 -7.12 -5.35 -8.04
C ARG A 114 -6.21 -6.57 -8.22
N LYS A 115 -5.85 -6.91 -9.46
CA LYS A 115 -4.88 -7.98 -9.76
C LYS A 115 -3.51 -7.70 -9.13
N GLN A 116 -3.02 -6.46 -9.17
CA GLN A 116 -1.76 -6.08 -8.53
C GLN A 116 -1.81 -6.25 -7.00
N MET A 117 -2.90 -5.86 -6.34
CA MET A 117 -3.09 -6.11 -4.90
C MET A 117 -3.09 -7.61 -4.59
N ALA A 118 -3.72 -8.44 -5.43
CA ALA A 118 -3.74 -9.88 -5.28
C ALA A 118 -2.34 -10.51 -5.41
N PHE A 119 -1.54 -10.07 -6.38
CA PHE A 119 -0.15 -10.52 -6.54
C PHE A 119 0.74 -10.08 -5.37
N ALA A 120 0.63 -8.82 -4.96
CA ALA A 120 1.40 -8.32 -3.83
C ALA A 120 1.08 -9.08 -2.53
N ARG A 121 -0.20 -9.46 -2.32
CA ARG A 121 -0.62 -10.30 -1.19
C ARG A 121 0.06 -11.66 -1.18
N LEU A 122 0.28 -12.25 -2.36
CA LEU A 122 0.95 -13.54 -2.53
C LEU A 122 2.48 -13.42 -2.55
N GLY A 123 3.02 -12.21 -2.44
CA GLY A 123 4.46 -11.95 -2.47
C GLY A 123 5.09 -12.01 -3.87
N LEU A 124 4.27 -11.88 -4.92
CA LEU A 124 4.68 -11.89 -6.33
C LEU A 124 4.95 -10.49 -6.87
#